data_AF-A0A350HC06-F1
#
_entry.id   AF-A0A350HC06-F1
#
_cell.length_a   1.000
_cell.length_b   1.000
_cell.length_c   1.000
_cell.angle_alpha   90.00
_cell.angle_beta   90.00
_cell.angle_gamma   90.00
#
_symmetry.space_group_name_H-M   'P 1'
#
loop_
_entity.id
_entity.type
_entity.pdbx_description
1 polymer ?
#
loop_
_entity_poly.entity_id
_entity_poly.type
_entity_poly.pdbx_seq_one_letter_code
_entity_poly.pdbx_strand_id
1 'polypeptide(L)'
;VSYIMGILYTVKPFEFKRRPFIDLILNGIGYGMIAPLIGFELAGGKVDARAVIQTIPYILSMSAIFINTTLMDYKGDKEVGAVTTGVFLGMKKSLFLSALLMLVSCLSGLLLKDYIIGICACYSFFFFIYALVNTNKRNLDWSVKFTSPVMTLLLGILFPGFLLLSFIVLSMIFIYYKYRFNLKVI
;
A
#
# COMPACT_ATOMS: atom_id res chain seq x y z
N VAL A 1 -12.07 -16.20 -0.29
CA VAL A 1 -12.14 -14.89 0.42
C VAL A 1 -11.89 -13.71 -0.53
N SER A 2 -10.76 -13.65 -1.23
CA SER A 2 -10.39 -12.52 -2.10
C SER A 2 -11.41 -12.20 -3.20
N TYR A 3 -12.03 -13.22 -3.81
CA TYR A 3 -13.09 -13.04 -4.81
C TYR A 3 -14.33 -12.32 -4.25
N ILE A 4 -14.79 -12.74 -3.06
CA ILE A 4 -15.94 -12.14 -2.38
C ILE A 4 -15.63 -10.69 -2.00
N MET A 5 -14.45 -10.43 -1.43
CA MET A 5 -14.01 -9.06 -1.13
C MET A 5 -13.95 -8.20 -2.39
N GLY A 6 -13.44 -8.72 -3.51
CA GLY A 6 -13.40 -8.00 -4.79
C GLY A 6 -14.78 -7.61 -5.32
N ILE A 7 -15.77 -8.51 -5.22
CA ILE A 7 -17.16 -8.23 -5.59
C ILE A 7 -17.73 -7.14 -4.68
N LEU A 8 -17.66 -7.30 -3.37
CA LEU A 8 -18.21 -6.33 -2.41
C LEU A 8 -17.53 -4.96 -2.52
N TYR A 9 -16.26 -4.94 -2.88
CA TYR A 9 -15.48 -3.71 -3.07
C TYR A 9 -15.91 -2.92 -4.31
N THR A 10 -16.37 -3.60 -5.36
CA THR A 10 -16.57 -2.98 -6.69
C THR A 10 -18.03 -2.87 -7.10
N VAL A 11 -18.88 -3.83 -6.71
CA VAL A 11 -20.23 -4.00 -7.26
C VAL A 11 -21.28 -3.39 -6.32
N LYS A 12 -22.32 -2.78 -6.89
CA LYS A 12 -23.49 -2.29 -6.15
C LYS A 12 -24.25 -3.46 -5.49
N PRO A 13 -24.88 -3.25 -4.32
CA PRO A 13 -25.07 -1.98 -3.61
C PRO A 13 -23.93 -1.61 -2.65
N PHE A 14 -22.96 -2.51 -2.44
CA PHE A 14 -21.91 -2.30 -1.44
C PHE A 14 -20.89 -1.27 -1.91
N GLU A 15 -20.24 -1.51 -3.05
CA GLU A 15 -19.26 -0.61 -3.68
C GLU A 15 -18.29 0.01 -2.66
N PHE A 16 -17.69 -0.83 -1.81
CA PHE A 16 -16.93 -0.33 -0.64
C PHE A 16 -15.75 0.57 -0.99
N LYS A 17 -15.22 0.49 -2.22
CA LYS A 17 -14.20 1.43 -2.73
C LYS A 17 -14.63 2.90 -2.70
N ARG A 18 -15.94 3.18 -2.66
CA ARG A 18 -16.53 4.54 -2.61
C ARG A 18 -17.11 4.88 -1.24
N ARG A 19 -16.79 4.11 -0.20
CA ARG A 19 -17.26 4.36 1.16
C ARG A 19 -16.08 4.80 2.03
N PRO A 20 -16.09 6.02 2.59
CA PRO A 20 -15.02 6.51 3.44
C PRO A 20 -14.77 5.56 4.60
N PHE A 21 -13.50 5.42 4.97
CA PHE A 21 -12.93 4.53 5.97
C PHE A 21 -13.09 3.03 5.68
N ILE A 22 -14.18 2.60 5.04
CA ILE A 22 -14.37 1.19 4.66
C ILE A 22 -13.40 0.83 3.52
N ASP A 23 -13.23 1.71 2.54
CA ASP A 23 -12.21 1.57 1.50
C ASP A 23 -10.81 1.36 2.11
N LEU A 24 -10.46 2.19 3.09
CA LEU A 24 -9.19 2.13 3.82
C LEU A 24 -9.03 0.81 4.58
N ILE A 25 -10.01 0.45 5.40
CA ILE A 25 -9.98 -0.75 6.26
C ILE A 25 -9.86 -2.01 5.41
N LEU A 26 -10.60 -2.11 4.32
CA LEU A 26 -10.57 -3.30 3.47
C LEU A 26 -9.24 -3.44 2.71
N ASN A 27 -8.65 -2.35 2.24
CA ASN A 27 -7.32 -2.40 1.63
C ASN A 27 -6.24 -2.72 2.67
N GLY A 28 -6.32 -2.10 3.85
CA GLY A 28 -5.41 -2.35 4.97
C GLY A 28 -5.45 -3.80 5.43
N ILE A 29 -6.63 -4.36 5.70
CA ILE A 29 -6.79 -5.75 6.14
C ILE A 29 -6.49 -6.73 4.99
N GLY A 30 -6.99 -6.45 3.78
CA GLY A 30 -6.80 -7.32 2.63
C GLY A 30 -5.32 -7.54 2.32
N TYR A 31 -4.58 -6.45 2.13
CA TYR A 31 -3.17 -6.53 1.77
C TYR A 31 -2.21 -6.63 2.97
N GLY A 32 -2.57 -6.05 4.12
CA GLY A 32 -1.72 -6.02 5.31
C GLY A 32 -1.91 -7.20 6.25
N MET A 33 -3.02 -7.94 6.18
CA MET A 33 -3.28 -9.11 7.05
C MET A 33 -3.60 -10.37 6.26
N ILE A 34 -4.63 -10.36 5.41
CA ILE A 34 -5.12 -11.57 4.75
C ILE A 34 -4.04 -12.15 3.81
N ALA A 35 -3.48 -11.32 2.93
CA ALA A 35 -2.43 -11.76 2.01
C ALA A 35 -1.18 -12.36 2.71
N PRO A 36 -0.55 -11.69 3.70
CA PRO A 36 0.60 -12.27 4.38
C PRO A 36 0.27 -13.49 5.23
N LEU A 37 -0.90 -13.57 5.87
CA LEU A 37 -1.30 -14.76 6.64
C LEU A 37 -1.51 -15.98 5.75
N ILE A 38 -2.09 -15.81 4.56
CA ILE A 38 -2.20 -16.90 3.57
C ILE A 38 -0.80 -17.40 3.19
N GLY A 39 0.13 -16.49 2.90
CA GLY A 39 1.51 -16.85 2.59
C GLY A 39 2.21 -17.57 3.75
N PHE A 40 2.01 -17.09 4.98
CA PHE A 40 2.57 -17.70 6.19
C PHE A 40 2.04 -19.12 6.43
N GLU A 41 0.73 -19.34 6.28
CA GLU A 41 0.11 -20.66 6.44
C GLU A 41 0.59 -21.63 5.36
N LEU A 42 0.67 -21.19 4.10
CA LEU A 42 1.19 -22.01 3.00
C LEU A 42 2.68 -22.37 3.16
N ALA A 43 3.43 -21.53 3.85
CA ALA A 43 4.83 -21.81 4.21
C ALA A 43 4.97 -22.75 5.42
N GLY A 44 3.86 -23.31 5.94
CA GLY A 44 3.84 -24.22 7.09
C GLY A 44 3.67 -23.53 8.45
N GLY A 45 3.42 -22.21 8.46
CA GLY A 45 3.08 -21.47 9.66
C GLY A 45 1.69 -21.82 10.19
N LYS A 46 1.45 -21.57 11.48
CA LYS A 46 0.12 -21.73 12.10
C LYS A 46 -0.49 -20.36 12.38
N VAL A 47 -1.65 -20.08 11.81
CA VAL A 47 -2.39 -18.84 12.07
C VAL A 47 -2.97 -18.88 13.48
N ASP A 48 -2.26 -18.27 14.42
CA ASP A 48 -2.69 -18.07 15.80
C ASP A 48 -2.81 -16.56 16.13
N ALA A 49 -3.17 -16.24 17.37
CA ALA A 49 -3.30 -14.85 17.81
C ALA A 49 -1.99 -14.05 17.63
N ARG A 50 -0.83 -14.70 17.78
CA ARG A 50 0.47 -14.04 17.62
C ARG A 50 0.73 -13.70 16.15
N ALA A 51 0.45 -14.62 15.24
CA ALA A 51 0.54 -14.37 13.81
C ALA A 51 -0.35 -13.20 13.38
N VAL A 52 -1.58 -13.14 13.90
CA VAL A 52 -2.49 -12.02 13.64
C VAL A 52 -1.92 -10.70 14.19
N ILE A 53 -1.39 -10.67 15.41
CA ILE A 53 -0.76 -9.47 15.99
C ILE A 53 0.43 -8.98 15.16
N GLN A 54 1.22 -9.90 14.58
CA GLN A 54 2.35 -9.53 13.71
C GLN A 54 1.93 -8.80 12.44
N THR A 55 0.67 -8.91 12.01
CA THR A 55 0.16 -8.19 10.83
C THR A 55 -0.19 -6.72 11.10
N ILE A 56 -0.26 -6.28 12.36
CA ILE A 56 -0.62 -4.89 12.72
C ILE A 56 0.22 -3.83 11.98
N PRO A 57 1.58 -3.88 11.99
CA PRO A 57 2.40 -2.89 11.28
C PRO A 57 2.12 -2.88 9.78
N TYR A 58 1.80 -4.03 9.18
CA TYR A 58 1.49 -4.16 7.76
C TYR A 58 0.12 -3.57 7.42
N ILE A 59 -0.91 -3.81 8.23
CA ILE A 59 -2.24 -3.17 8.05
C ILE A 59 -2.10 -1.66 8.06
N LEU A 60 -1.35 -1.12 9.03
CA LEU A 60 -1.13 0.32 9.17
C LEU A 60 -0.35 0.89 7.98
N SER A 61 0.72 0.22 7.56
CA SER A 61 1.53 0.64 6.40
C SER A 61 0.70 0.62 5.11
N MET A 62 -0.03 -0.47 4.85
CA MET A 62 -0.84 -0.59 3.63
C MET A 62 -2.01 0.40 3.62
N SER A 63 -2.60 0.68 4.78
CA SER A 63 -3.61 1.73 4.92
C SER A 63 -3.03 3.11 4.60
N ALA A 64 -1.84 3.43 5.13
CA ALA A 64 -1.16 4.68 4.88
C ALA A 64 -0.81 4.87 3.39
N ILE A 65 -0.26 3.84 2.76
CA ILE A 65 0.07 3.82 1.33
C ILE A 65 -1.19 4.00 0.49
N PHE A 66 -2.27 3.28 0.82
CA PHE A 66 -3.54 3.36 0.12
C PHE A 66 -4.13 4.78 0.11
N ILE A 67 -4.06 5.50 1.24
CA ILE A 67 -4.47 6.90 1.29
C ILE A 67 -3.65 7.72 0.29
N ASN A 68 -2.33 7.63 0.31
CA ASN A 68 -1.51 8.42 -0.62
C ASN A 68 -1.76 8.05 -2.08
N THR A 69 -2.03 6.78 -2.39
CA THR A 69 -2.39 6.38 -3.76
C THR A 69 -3.72 6.98 -4.20
N THR A 70 -4.75 6.95 -3.36
CA THR A 70 -6.06 7.55 -3.70
C THR A 70 -5.99 9.08 -3.81
N LEU A 71 -5.07 9.72 -3.09
CA LEU A 71 -4.85 11.16 -3.23
C LEU A 71 -4.26 11.55 -4.60
N MET A 72 -3.54 10.65 -5.29
CA MET A 72 -3.05 10.94 -6.65
C MET A 72 -4.21 11.12 -7.62
N ASP A 73 -5.31 10.41 -7.36
CA ASP A 73 -6.54 10.42 -8.15
C ASP A 73 -7.61 11.37 -7.60
N TYR A 74 -7.29 12.17 -6.58
CA TYR A 74 -8.24 13.03 -5.85
C TYR A 74 -9.14 13.89 -6.75
N LYS A 75 -8.58 14.49 -7.81
CA LYS A 75 -9.36 15.32 -8.74
C LYS A 75 -10.34 14.48 -9.56
N GLY A 76 -9.86 13.38 -10.13
CA GLY A 76 -10.69 12.48 -10.95
C GLY A 76 -11.79 11.82 -10.12
N ASP A 77 -11.46 11.34 -8.92
CA ASP A 77 -12.42 10.75 -8.00
C ASP A 77 -13.51 11.75 -7.59
N LYS A 78 -13.13 13.01 -7.33
CA LYS A 78 -14.08 14.06 -6.99
C LYS A 78 -15.01 14.41 -8.16
N GLU A 79 -14.48 14.48 -9.38
CA GLU A 79 -15.25 14.79 -10.60
C GLU A 79 -16.32 13.74 -10.90
N VAL A 80 -16.03 12.45 -10.65
CA VAL A 80 -16.98 11.35 -10.86
C VAL A 80 -17.88 11.08 -9.64
N GLY A 81 -17.79 11.92 -8.60
CA GLY A 81 -18.58 11.78 -7.37
C GLY A 81 -18.21 10.57 -6.50
N ALA A 82 -17.00 10.02 -6.65
CA ALA A 82 -16.51 8.96 -5.76
C ALA A 82 -16.15 9.53 -4.38
N VAL A 83 -16.65 8.90 -3.32
CA VAL A 83 -16.44 9.35 -1.94
C VAL A 83 -15.43 8.43 -1.24
N THR A 84 -14.18 8.45 -1.70
CA THR A 84 -13.08 7.73 -1.02
C THR A 84 -12.74 8.41 0.31
N THR A 85 -11.99 7.74 1.18
CA THR A 85 -11.43 8.36 2.41
C THR A 85 -10.68 9.65 2.07
N GLY A 86 -9.88 9.63 0.99
CA GLY A 86 -9.11 10.77 0.52
C GLY A 86 -9.98 11.98 0.14
N VAL A 87 -11.05 11.74 -0.60
CA VAL A 87 -12.02 12.77 -1.00
C VAL A 87 -12.82 13.30 0.20
N PHE A 88 -13.28 12.40 1.07
CA PHE A 88 -14.10 12.76 2.23
C PHE A 88 -13.34 13.62 3.25
N LEU A 89 -12.11 13.24 3.61
CA LEU A 89 -11.29 13.98 4.56
C LEU A 89 -10.65 15.23 3.92
N GLY A 90 -10.49 15.23 2.60
CA GLY A 90 -9.73 16.24 1.87
C GLY A 90 -8.21 16.00 1.94
N MET A 91 -7.48 16.67 1.05
CA MET A 91 -6.05 16.44 0.81
C MET A 91 -5.18 16.52 2.08
N LYS A 92 -5.22 17.65 2.82
CA LYS A 92 -4.33 17.86 3.99
C LYS A 92 -4.60 16.88 5.13
N LYS A 93 -5.87 16.64 5.47
CA LYS A 93 -6.23 15.71 6.56
C LYS A 93 -5.88 14.27 6.20
N SER A 94 -6.04 13.90 4.93
CA SER A 94 -5.66 12.58 4.43
C SER A 94 -4.14 12.36 4.47
N LEU A 95 -3.35 13.34 4.05
CA LEU A 95 -1.88 13.30 4.19
C LEU A 95 -1.43 13.21 5.65
N PHE A 96 -2.11 13.92 6.54
CA PHE A 96 -1.82 13.83 7.97
C PHE A 96 -2.14 12.43 8.52
N LEU A 97 -3.31 11.88 8.16
CA LEU A 97 -3.71 10.54 8.55
C LEU A 97 -2.75 9.47 8.00
N SER A 98 -2.32 9.58 6.74
CA SER A 98 -1.38 8.63 6.16
C SER A 98 0.00 8.69 6.83
N ALA A 99 0.51 9.90 7.10
CA ALA A 99 1.76 10.06 7.85
C ALA A 99 1.65 9.49 9.27
N LEU A 100 0.54 9.72 9.96
CA LEU A 100 0.29 9.16 11.29
C LEU A 100 0.26 7.63 11.27
N LEU A 101 -0.50 7.03 10.35
CA LEU A 101 -0.58 5.57 10.20
C LEU A 101 0.79 4.97 9.88
N MET A 102 1.59 5.63 9.03
CA MET A 102 2.95 5.18 8.72
C MET A 102 3.89 5.28 9.92
N LEU A 103 3.77 6.34 10.73
CA LEU A 103 4.54 6.46 11.99
C LEU A 103 4.18 5.34 12.96
N VAL A 104 2.89 5.07 13.17
CA VAL A 104 2.43 3.99 14.06
C VAL A 104 2.84 2.62 13.51
N SER A 105 2.85 2.43 12.18
CA SER A 105 3.39 1.23 11.54
C SER A 105 4.88 1.04 11.87
N CYS A 106 5.68 2.10 11.75
CA CYS A 106 7.10 2.07 12.13
C CYS A 106 7.29 1.67 13.60
N LEU A 107 6.59 2.35 14.52
CA LEU A 107 6.70 2.07 15.96
C LEU A 107 6.23 0.66 16.32
N SER A 108 5.11 0.20 15.75
CA SER A 108 4.61 -1.16 15.99
C SER A 108 5.51 -2.24 15.39
N GLY A 109 6.11 -2.00 14.22
CA GLY A 109 7.10 -2.91 13.63
C GLY A 109 8.33 -3.08 14.53
N LEU A 110 8.88 -1.97 15.02
CA LEU A 110 10.01 -2.00 15.97
C LEU A 110 9.64 -2.69 17.30
N LEU A 111 8.44 -2.41 17.83
CA LEU A 111 7.96 -3.02 19.08
C LEU A 111 7.78 -4.54 18.95
N LEU A 112 7.24 -5.00 17.82
CA LEU A 112 7.03 -6.42 17.52
C LEU A 112 8.30 -7.12 17.01
N LYS A 113 9.43 -6.40 16.94
CA LYS A 113 10.73 -6.87 16.44
C LYS A 113 10.72 -7.30 14.98
N ASP A 114 9.78 -6.77 14.20
CA ASP A 114 9.79 -6.89 12.76
C ASP A 114 10.57 -5.70 12.16
N TYR A 115 11.89 -5.87 12.10
CA TYR A 115 12.79 -4.82 11.65
C TYR A 115 12.63 -4.53 10.15
N ILE A 116 12.14 -5.48 9.35
CA ILE A 116 11.95 -5.29 7.91
C ILE A 116 10.87 -4.24 7.69
N ILE A 117 9.68 -4.44 8.25
CA ILE A 117 8.60 -3.46 8.12
C ILE A 117 8.94 -2.16 8.86
N GLY A 118 9.65 -2.23 10.00
CA GLY A 118 10.12 -1.04 10.72
C GLY A 118 11.03 -0.14 9.88
N ILE A 119 12.03 -0.71 9.20
CA ILE A 119 12.95 0.02 8.32
C ILE A 119 12.19 0.59 7.11
N CYS A 120 11.35 -0.21 6.45
CA CYS A 120 10.54 0.23 5.31
C CYS A 120 9.59 1.38 5.69
N ALA A 121 8.92 1.26 6.84
CA ALA A 121 7.99 2.27 7.32
C ALA A 121 8.73 3.56 7.72
N CYS A 122 9.89 3.46 8.37
CA CYS A 122 10.73 4.61 8.69
C CYS A 122 11.18 5.35 7.43
N TYR A 123 11.66 4.62 6.43
CA TYR A 123 12.04 5.18 5.13
C TYR A 123 10.86 5.87 4.43
N SER A 124 9.71 5.21 4.39
CA SER A 124 8.50 5.74 3.73
C SER A 124 7.94 6.96 4.48
N PHE A 125 8.00 6.95 5.80
CA PHE A 125 7.55 8.05 6.65
C PHE A 125 8.22 9.39 6.30
N PHE A 126 9.52 9.37 5.96
CA PHE A 126 10.22 10.56 5.50
C PHE A 126 9.53 11.22 4.28
N PHE A 127 9.18 10.43 3.27
CA PHE A 127 8.49 10.94 2.08
C PHE A 127 7.05 11.37 2.37
N PHE A 128 6.38 10.73 3.32
CA PHE A 128 5.01 11.06 3.70
C PHE A 128 4.96 12.41 4.41
N ILE A 129 5.90 12.66 5.33
CA ILE A 129 6.07 13.98 5.96
C ILE A 129 6.45 15.04 4.92
N TYR A 130 7.35 14.71 3.99
CA TYR A 130 7.71 15.64 2.93
C TYR A 130 6.51 16.04 2.05
N ALA A 131 5.65 15.07 1.69
CA ALA A 131 4.40 15.32 0.96
C ALA A 131 3.36 16.10 1.78
N LEU A 132 3.29 15.86 3.10
CA LEU A 132 2.41 16.59 4.02
C LEU A 132 2.80 18.07 4.14
N VAL A 133 4.09 18.37 4.34
CA VAL A 133 4.59 19.74 4.48
C VAL A 133 4.52 20.48 3.14
N ASN A 134 4.93 19.83 2.07
CA ASN A 134 5.00 20.42 0.73
C ASN A 134 3.98 19.75 -0.20
N THR A 135 2.69 20.03 0.02
CA THR A 135 1.61 19.41 -0.76
C THR A 135 1.61 19.89 -2.21
N ASN A 136 2.20 19.08 -3.09
CA ASN A 136 2.11 19.24 -4.53
C ASN A 136 2.06 17.86 -5.21
N LYS A 137 1.65 17.81 -6.48
CA LYS A 137 1.48 16.55 -7.22
C LYS A 137 2.77 15.72 -7.27
N ARG A 138 3.93 16.37 -7.48
CA ARG A 138 5.23 15.69 -7.56
C ARG A 138 5.61 14.99 -6.26
N ASN A 139 5.41 15.65 -5.13
CA ASN A 139 5.77 15.12 -3.82
C ASN A 139 4.84 13.98 -3.39
N LEU A 140 3.56 14.09 -3.77
CA LEU A 140 2.61 13.00 -3.59
C LEU A 140 3.00 11.77 -4.42
N ASP A 141 3.34 11.97 -5.71
CA ASP A 141 3.88 10.92 -6.58
C ASP A 141 5.12 10.26 -5.97
N TRP A 142 6.03 11.05 -5.39
CA TRP A 142 7.23 10.53 -4.74
C TRP A 142 6.91 9.67 -3.53
N SER A 143 5.94 10.10 -2.70
CA SER A 143 5.51 9.31 -1.54
C SER A 143 5.02 7.92 -1.90
N VAL A 144 4.47 7.72 -3.10
CA VAL A 144 4.03 6.41 -3.57
C VAL A 144 5.18 5.66 -4.26
N LYS A 145 5.85 6.31 -5.23
CA LYS A 145 6.85 5.66 -6.09
C LYS A 145 8.09 5.18 -5.35
N PHE A 146 8.52 5.89 -4.30
CA PHE A 146 9.71 5.52 -3.55
C PHE A 146 9.44 4.54 -2.40
N THR A 147 8.18 4.32 -2.01
CA THR A 147 7.83 3.41 -0.90
C THR A 147 8.05 1.94 -1.26
N SER A 148 7.63 1.49 -2.44
CA SER A 148 7.69 0.07 -2.85
C SER A 148 9.08 -0.49 -3.20
N PRO A 149 10.01 0.27 -3.81
CA PRO A 149 11.34 -0.25 -4.18
C PRO A 149 12.17 -0.74 -3.00
N VAL A 150 12.17 -0.03 -1.87
CA VAL A 150 12.97 -0.41 -0.70
C VAL A 150 12.51 -1.75 -0.13
N MET A 151 11.19 -1.94 0.00
CA MET A 151 10.63 -3.21 0.45
C MET A 151 11.00 -4.36 -0.51
N THR A 152 10.92 -4.10 -1.82
CA THR A 152 11.25 -5.09 -2.85
C THR A 152 12.71 -5.51 -2.77
N LEU A 153 13.63 -4.55 -2.57
CA LEU A 153 15.06 -4.81 -2.45
C LEU A 153 15.40 -5.56 -1.16
N LEU A 154 14.83 -5.16 -0.02
CA LEU A 154 15.07 -5.82 1.28
C LEU A 154 14.58 -7.28 1.28
N LEU A 155 13.34 -7.51 0.82
CA LEU A 155 12.84 -8.87 0.64
C LEU A 155 13.68 -9.65 -0.38
N GLY A 156 14.14 -8.97 -1.41
CA GLY A 156 14.98 -9.55 -2.43
C GLY A 156 16.34 -10.04 -1.94
N ILE A 157 16.94 -9.34 -0.98
CA ILE A 157 18.18 -9.78 -0.32
C ILE A 157 17.92 -11.07 0.50
N LEU A 158 16.78 -11.15 1.17
CA LEU A 158 16.39 -12.32 1.98
C LEU A 158 15.97 -13.51 1.11
N PHE A 159 15.33 -13.24 -0.02
CA PHE A 159 14.79 -14.22 -0.95
C PHE A 159 15.26 -13.90 -2.38
N PRO A 160 16.47 -14.30 -2.79
CA PRO A 160 17.02 -13.95 -4.10
C PRO A 160 16.14 -14.34 -5.29
N GLY A 161 15.38 -15.44 -5.18
CA GLY A 161 14.40 -15.85 -6.19
C GLY A 161 13.29 -14.80 -6.42
N PHE A 162 12.91 -14.04 -5.40
CA PHE A 162 11.97 -12.94 -5.51
C PHE A 162 12.54 -11.76 -6.32
N LEU A 163 13.85 -11.47 -6.25
CA LEU A 163 14.48 -10.47 -7.12
C LEU A 163 14.45 -10.88 -8.57
N LEU A 164 14.78 -12.15 -8.85
CA LEU A 164 14.73 -12.67 -10.21
C LEU A 164 13.31 -12.54 -10.78
N LEU A 165 12.30 -12.95 -10.01
CA LEU A 165 10.90 -12.80 -10.41
C LEU A 165 10.53 -11.33 -10.63
N SER A 166 10.94 -10.44 -9.73
CA SER A 166 10.69 -9.00 -9.84
C SER A 166 11.32 -8.41 -11.10
N PHE A 167 12.54 -8.83 -11.45
CA PHE A 167 13.22 -8.41 -12.67
C PHE A 167 12.54 -8.92 -13.94
N ILE A 168 12.06 -10.17 -13.93
CA ILE A 168 11.29 -10.75 -15.02
C ILE A 168 9.99 -9.95 -15.22
N VAL A 169 9.24 -9.69 -14.15
CA VAL A 169 7.99 -8.92 -14.20
C VAL A 169 8.24 -7.50 -14.72
N LEU A 170 9.29 -6.82 -14.23
CA LEU A 170 9.66 -5.48 -14.70
C LEU A 170 10.02 -5.48 -16.19
N SER A 171 10.78 -6.47 -16.65
CA SER A 171 11.15 -6.62 -18.07
C SER A 171 9.92 -6.86 -18.94
N MET A 172 8.99 -7.72 -18.49
CA MET A 172 7.71 -7.95 -19.19
C MET A 172 6.86 -6.69 -19.27
N ILE A 173 6.82 -5.88 -18.22
CA ILE A 173 6.13 -4.58 -18.23
C ILE A 173 6.75 -3.67 -19.29
N PHE A 174 8.07 -3.53 -19.34
CA PHE A 174 8.74 -2.70 -20.35
C PHE A 174 8.46 -3.16 -21.78
N ILE A 175 8.52 -4.47 -22.02
CA ILE A 175 8.15 -5.07 -23.30
C ILE A 175 6.70 -4.73 -23.64
N TYR A 176 5.76 -4.98 -22.73
CA TYR A 176 4.35 -4.71 -22.94
C TYR A 176 4.09 -3.24 -23.30
N TYR A 177 4.65 -2.29 -22.55
CA TYR A 177 4.45 -0.87 -22.84
C TYR A 177 5.08 -0.42 -24.16
N LYS A 178 6.25 -0.97 -24.52
CA LYS A 178 6.88 -0.72 -25.81
C LYS A 178 6.01 -1.20 -26.97
N TYR A 179 5.50 -2.43 -26.91
CA TYR A 179 4.70 -2.99 -28.01
C TYR A 179 3.27 -2.46 -28.06
N ARG A 180 2.62 -2.27 -26.91
CA ARG A 180 1.21 -1.85 -26.86
C ARG A 180 1.02 -0.35 -27.06
N PHE A 181 1.92 0.47 -26.52
CA PHE A 181 1.76 1.93 -26.47
C PHE A 181 2.85 2.69 -27.23
N ASN A 182 3.77 1.98 -27.88
CA ASN A 182 4.89 2.56 -28.63
C ASN A 182 5.75 3.55 -27.79
N LEU A 183 5.83 3.29 -26.48
CA LEU A 183 6.62 4.09 -25.56
C LEU A 183 8.09 3.63 -25.63
N LYS A 184 9.00 4.58 -25.80
CA LYS A 184 10.43 4.33 -25.56
C LYS A 184 10.64 4.25 -24.05
N VAL A 185 10.76 3.03 -23.55
CA VAL A 185 11.18 2.76 -22.19
C VAL A 185 12.66 2.39 -22.25
N ILE A 186 13.49 3.42 -22.11
CA ILE A 186 14.95 3.55 -21.85
C ILE A 186 15.34 4.92 -22.42
#